data_AF-A0A382VCD7-F1
#
_entry.id   AF-A0A382VCD7-F1
#
_cell.length_a   1.000
_cell.length_b   1.000
_cell.length_c   1.000
_cell.angle_alpha   90.00
_cell.angle_beta   90.00
_cell.angle_gamma   90.00
#
_symmetry.space_group_name_H-M   'P 1'
#
loop_
_entity.id
_entity.type
_entity.pdbx_description
1 polymer ?
#
loop_
_entity_poly.entity_id
_entity_poly.type
_entity_poly.pdbx_seq_one_letter_code
_entity_poly.pdbx_strand_id
1 'polypeptide(L)'
;MGIRLPSVIYLLILSAAGVTCSPVANQDGTAAESTTAAAAYIPPTVSPESRNLAQADVERMMEELSNWGRWGSDDQLGAANLITAEKRLEAIATVTEGITVSLEHKLLTEAAPDVPSPFQRRVLQVPDATAEPAFRGGVSDNYNISYHGYSHSHIDSLCHIFYKGKMYNGKDQSTV
;
A
#
# COMPACT_ATOMS: atom_id res chain seq x y z
N MET A 1 -60.18 10.74 -26.18
CA MET A 1 -59.50 10.97 -24.89
C MET A 1 -58.17 10.24 -24.95
N GLY A 2 -57.10 10.93 -25.33
CA GLY A 2 -55.79 10.33 -25.60
C GLY A 2 -54.89 10.42 -24.38
N ILE A 3 -54.28 9.30 -23.99
CA ILE A 3 -53.24 9.23 -22.96
C ILE A 3 -51.92 8.99 -23.69
N ARG A 4 -51.05 10.00 -23.68
CA ARG A 4 -49.67 9.92 -24.19
C ARG A 4 -48.77 9.39 -23.07
N LEU A 5 -48.15 8.22 -23.26
CA LEU A 5 -47.03 7.80 -22.43
C LEU A 5 -45.76 8.54 -22.89
N PRO A 6 -44.97 9.15 -21.99
CA PRO A 6 -43.69 9.72 -22.37
C PRO A 6 -42.69 8.57 -22.59
N SER A 7 -42.22 8.42 -23.82
CA SER A 7 -41.04 7.61 -24.13
C SER A 7 -39.81 8.30 -23.52
N VAL A 8 -39.34 7.78 -22.39
CA VAL A 8 -38.03 8.14 -21.84
C VAL A 8 -36.99 7.28 -22.57
N ILE A 9 -36.42 7.84 -23.63
CA ILE A 9 -35.28 7.24 -24.32
C ILE A 9 -34.05 7.48 -23.44
N TYR A 10 -33.56 6.42 -22.79
CA TYR A 10 -32.24 6.43 -22.18
C TYR A 10 -31.19 6.37 -23.30
N LEU A 11 -30.56 7.51 -23.60
CA LEU A 11 -29.42 7.57 -24.51
C LEU A 11 -28.15 7.17 -23.73
N LEU A 12 -27.82 5.88 -23.76
CA LEU A 12 -26.52 5.36 -23.32
C LEU A 12 -25.49 5.69 -24.41
N ILE A 13 -24.72 6.76 -24.22
CA ILE A 13 -23.55 7.05 -25.06
C ILE A 13 -22.44 6.10 -24.62
N LEU A 14 -22.29 4.99 -25.34
CA LEU A 14 -21.14 4.11 -25.23
C LEU A 14 -19.99 4.72 -26.04
N SER A 15 -19.14 5.51 -25.39
CA SER A 15 -17.88 5.96 -25.97
C SER A 15 -16.93 4.76 -26.03
N ALA A 16 -16.94 4.03 -27.14
CA ALA A 16 -15.91 3.05 -27.47
C ALA A 16 -14.64 3.82 -27.87
N ALA A 17 -13.80 4.18 -26.88
CA ALA A 17 -12.41 4.45 -27.16
C ALA A 17 -11.77 3.11 -27.57
N GLY A 18 -11.57 2.92 -28.86
CA GLY A 18 -10.88 1.76 -29.41
C GLY A 18 -9.42 1.78 -28.98
N VAL A 19 -9.13 1.26 -27.78
CA VAL A 19 -7.78 0.81 -27.43
C VAL A 19 -7.64 -0.57 -28.05
N THR A 20 -7.00 -0.64 -29.21
CA THR A 20 -6.59 -1.91 -29.79
C THR A 20 -5.45 -2.46 -28.93
N CYS A 21 -5.77 -3.37 -28.02
CA CYS A 21 -4.77 -4.24 -27.41
C CYS A 21 -4.38 -5.28 -28.47
N SER A 22 -3.28 -5.06 -29.17
CA SER A 22 -2.64 -6.15 -29.91
C SER A 22 -2.07 -7.15 -28.90
N PRO A 23 -2.27 -8.47 -29.07
CA PRO A 23 -1.56 -9.44 -28.28
C PRO A 23 -0.06 -9.30 -28.60
N VAL A 24 0.75 -9.12 -27.56
CA VAL A 24 2.19 -9.32 -27.67
C VAL A 24 2.38 -10.77 -28.10
N ALA A 25 2.89 -10.97 -29.31
CA ALA A 25 3.33 -12.29 -29.75
C ALA A 25 4.39 -12.78 -28.76
N ASN A 26 4.23 -13.99 -28.22
CA ASN A 26 5.30 -14.70 -27.54
C ASN A 26 6.45 -14.81 -28.53
N GLN A 27 7.49 -14.00 -28.31
CA GLN A 27 8.77 -14.24 -28.94
C GLN A 27 9.41 -15.40 -28.18
N ASP A 28 9.15 -16.63 -28.63
CA ASP A 28 10.05 -17.76 -28.39
C ASP A 28 11.32 -17.55 -29.24
N GLY A 29 12.02 -16.45 -28.94
CA GLY A 29 13.36 -16.18 -29.40
C GLY A 29 14.28 -16.51 -28.25
N THR A 30 15.16 -17.49 -28.44
CA THR A 30 16.35 -17.70 -27.61
C THR A 30 17.25 -16.48 -27.73
N ALA A 31 16.89 -15.38 -27.05
CA ALA A 31 17.78 -14.27 -26.83
C ALA A 31 18.82 -14.77 -25.83
N ALA A 32 20.07 -14.89 -26.28
CA ALA A 32 21.18 -15.08 -25.37
C ALA A 32 21.19 -13.91 -24.38
N GLU A 33 20.79 -14.17 -23.15
CA GLU A 33 20.92 -13.23 -22.04
C GLU A 33 22.40 -12.93 -21.87
N SER A 34 22.84 -11.78 -22.38
CA SER A 34 24.07 -11.14 -21.94
C SER A 34 23.80 -10.64 -20.52
N THR A 35 23.90 -11.53 -19.54
CA THR A 35 23.95 -11.21 -18.13
C THR A 35 25.25 -10.47 -17.84
N THR A 36 25.28 -9.17 -18.08
CA THR A 36 26.14 -8.30 -17.29
C THR A 36 25.60 -8.37 -15.88
N ALA A 37 26.14 -9.27 -15.08
CA ALA A 37 25.87 -9.34 -13.65
C ALA A 37 26.10 -7.94 -13.08
N ALA A 38 25.02 -7.26 -12.69
CA ALA A 38 25.13 -6.07 -11.89
C ALA A 38 26.01 -6.44 -10.71
N ALA A 39 27.11 -5.69 -10.51
CA ALA A 39 28.02 -5.95 -9.41
C ALA A 39 27.18 -6.07 -8.13
N ALA A 40 27.25 -7.22 -7.48
CA ALA A 40 26.49 -7.46 -6.26
C ALA A 40 26.80 -6.30 -5.30
N TYR A 41 25.77 -5.56 -4.90
CA TYR A 41 25.93 -4.55 -3.87
C TYR A 41 26.37 -5.27 -2.60
N ILE A 42 27.63 -5.09 -2.23
CA ILE A 42 28.15 -5.51 -0.93
C ILE A 42 27.87 -4.34 0.01
N PRO A 43 26.85 -4.42 0.89
CA PRO A 43 26.65 -3.37 1.88
C PRO A 43 27.93 -3.23 2.71
N PRO A 44 28.35 -2.00 3.06
CA PRO A 44 29.49 -1.83 3.94
C PRO A 44 29.24 -2.58 5.26
N THR A 45 30.23 -3.34 5.71
CA THR A 45 30.24 -3.94 7.03
C THR A 45 30.38 -2.84 8.07
N VAL A 46 29.25 -2.35 8.56
CA VAL A 46 29.19 -1.55 9.78
C VAL A 46 29.35 -2.51 10.96
N SER A 47 30.45 -2.35 11.71
CA SER A 47 30.59 -2.98 13.01
C SER A 47 29.39 -2.57 13.87
N PRO A 48 28.73 -3.51 14.58
CA PRO A 48 27.67 -3.14 15.50
C PRO A 48 28.24 -2.16 16.53
N GLU A 49 27.83 -0.89 16.48
CA GLU A 49 28.02 0.01 17.61
C GLU A 49 27.06 -0.42 18.70
N SER A 50 27.45 -1.43 19.48
CA SER A 50 26.74 -1.75 20.72
C SER A 50 27.09 -0.67 21.74
N ARG A 51 26.22 0.32 21.85
CA ARG A 51 26.13 1.08 23.10
C ARG A 51 25.42 0.14 24.06
N ASN A 52 26.09 -0.28 25.14
CA ASN A 52 25.48 -1.07 26.22
C ASN A 52 24.44 -0.19 26.94
N LEU A 53 23.29 0.05 26.28
CA LEU A 53 22.23 0.89 26.78
C LEU A 53 21.43 0.12 27.84
N ALA A 54 21.26 0.73 29.00
CA ALA A 54 20.31 0.25 29.98
C ALA A 54 18.90 0.77 29.64
N GLN A 55 17.87 0.16 30.25
CA GLN A 55 16.49 0.66 30.14
C GLN A 55 16.40 2.15 30.48
N ALA A 56 17.08 2.60 31.54
CA ALA A 56 17.10 4.00 31.94
C ALA A 56 17.63 4.95 30.85
N ASP A 57 18.58 4.50 30.02
CA ASP A 57 19.07 5.29 28.89
C ASP A 57 17.99 5.44 27.82
N VAL A 58 17.24 4.38 27.54
CA VAL A 58 16.11 4.41 26.59
C VAL A 58 15.00 5.31 27.12
N GLU A 59 14.66 5.20 28.41
CA GLU A 59 13.64 6.05 29.02
C GLU A 59 14.03 7.53 28.96
N ARG A 60 15.29 7.86 29.26
CA ARG A 60 15.83 9.21 29.09
C ARG A 60 15.74 9.67 27.64
N MET A 61 16.13 8.84 26.67
CA MET A 61 16.04 9.18 25.25
C MET A 61 14.60 9.38 24.76
N MET A 62 13.64 8.60 25.26
CA MET A 62 12.22 8.78 24.95
C MET A 62 11.70 10.15 25.38
N GLU A 63 12.30 10.76 26.40
CA GLU A 63 12.01 12.12 26.84
C GLU A 63 12.80 13.15 26.04
N GLU A 64 14.13 13.00 25.95
CA GLU A 64 15.04 13.97 25.33
C GLU A 64 14.88 14.11 23.81
N LEU A 65 14.52 13.02 23.12
CA LEU A 65 14.42 12.95 21.65
C LEU A 65 12.98 13.00 21.14
N SER A 66 12.03 13.37 22.00
CA SER A 66 10.62 13.41 21.64
C SER A 66 10.27 14.59 20.75
N ASN A 67 9.40 14.36 19.76
CA ASN A 67 8.74 15.42 19.00
C ASN A 67 7.36 15.81 19.58
N TRP A 68 6.97 15.28 20.74
CA TRP A 68 5.69 15.65 21.34
C TRP A 68 5.66 17.14 21.66
N GLY A 69 4.54 17.79 21.38
CA GLY A 69 4.38 19.24 21.50
C GLY A 69 5.09 20.08 20.43
N ARG A 70 5.96 19.50 19.57
CA ARG A 70 6.70 20.25 18.54
C ARG A 70 5.78 21.04 17.60
N TRP A 71 4.63 20.48 17.26
CA TRP A 71 3.61 21.10 16.39
C TRP A 71 2.33 21.49 17.14
N GLY A 72 2.40 21.59 18.48
CA GLY A 72 1.26 21.87 19.35
C GLY A 72 0.71 20.62 20.05
N SER A 73 0.06 20.82 21.19
CA SER A 73 -0.47 19.75 22.06
C SER A 73 -1.63 18.96 21.44
N ASP A 74 -2.31 19.54 20.45
CA ASP A 74 -3.44 18.91 19.77
C ASP A 74 -3.07 18.26 18.44
N ASP A 75 -1.80 18.37 18.03
CA ASP A 75 -1.33 17.77 16.79
C ASP A 75 -1.50 16.24 16.79
N GLN A 76 -1.90 15.71 15.64
CA GLN A 76 -2.11 14.28 15.37
C GLN A 76 -1.34 13.79 14.14
N LEU A 77 -0.60 14.67 13.45
CA LEU A 77 0.11 14.32 12.22
C LEU A 77 1.58 13.96 12.45
N GLY A 78 2.20 14.47 13.52
CA GLY A 78 3.60 14.22 13.82
C GLY A 78 4.52 14.71 12.72
N ALA A 79 5.52 13.89 12.35
CA ALA A 79 6.51 14.26 11.35
C ALA A 79 5.90 14.51 9.94
N ALA A 80 4.66 14.07 9.67
CA ALA A 80 3.97 14.41 8.42
C ALA A 80 3.75 15.93 8.26
N ASN A 81 3.79 16.71 9.35
CA ASN A 81 3.80 18.17 9.30
C ASN A 81 5.00 18.76 8.53
N LEU A 82 6.08 17.98 8.31
CA LEU A 82 7.21 18.40 7.49
C LEU A 82 6.93 18.32 5.98
N ILE A 83 5.82 17.69 5.57
CA ILE A 83 5.39 17.59 4.17
C ILE A 83 4.62 18.86 3.80
N THR A 84 5.34 19.98 3.67
CA THR A 84 4.76 21.29 3.34
C THR A 84 4.41 21.41 1.85
N ALA A 85 3.71 22.48 1.47
CA ALA A 85 3.41 22.76 0.07
C ALA A 85 4.71 22.99 -0.74
N GLU A 86 5.66 23.69 -0.17
CA GLU A 86 6.97 23.96 -0.75
C GLU A 86 7.76 22.66 -0.94
N LYS A 87 7.77 21.78 0.06
CA LYS A 87 8.43 20.46 -0.06
C LYS A 87 7.80 19.58 -1.13
N ARG A 88 6.48 19.64 -1.31
CA ARG A 88 5.81 18.94 -2.42
C ARG A 88 6.23 19.50 -3.78
N LEU A 89 6.33 20.82 -3.91
CA LEU A 89 6.80 21.45 -5.15
C LEU A 89 8.27 21.12 -5.45
N GLU A 90 9.15 21.15 -4.43
CA GLU A 90 10.54 20.71 -4.56
C GLU A 90 10.63 19.26 -5.04
N ALA A 91 9.83 18.35 -4.46
CA ALA A 91 9.80 16.94 -4.87
C ALA A 91 9.35 16.79 -6.34
N ILE A 92 8.27 17.47 -6.75
CA ILE A 92 7.77 17.44 -8.13
C ILE A 92 8.83 17.97 -9.11
N ALA A 93 9.57 19.01 -8.74
CA ALA A 93 10.63 19.57 -9.58
C ALA A 93 11.79 18.60 -9.84
N THR A 94 11.91 17.50 -9.09
CA THR A 94 12.92 16.45 -9.35
C THR A 94 12.55 15.52 -10.51
N VAL A 95 11.30 15.52 -10.95
CA VAL A 95 10.83 14.66 -12.05
C VAL A 95 11.33 15.18 -13.39
N THR A 96 12.06 14.35 -14.14
CA THR A 96 12.62 14.70 -15.46
C THR A 96 11.92 13.97 -16.61
N GLU A 97 11.69 12.67 -16.47
CA GLU A 97 11.24 11.79 -17.56
C GLU A 97 9.79 11.31 -17.41
N GLY A 98 9.17 11.53 -16.24
CA GLY A 98 7.80 11.07 -15.97
C GLY A 98 7.65 9.55 -15.88
N ILE A 99 8.75 8.82 -15.65
CA ILE A 99 8.74 7.38 -15.44
C ILE A 99 8.26 7.07 -14.02
N THR A 100 7.25 6.21 -13.91
CA THR A 100 6.72 5.75 -12.62
C THR A 100 7.20 4.33 -12.34
N VAL A 101 7.72 4.09 -11.13
CA VAL A 101 8.10 2.78 -10.63
C VAL A 101 7.26 2.46 -9.41
N SER A 102 6.60 1.30 -9.39
CA SER A 102 5.87 0.84 -8.21
C SER A 102 6.84 0.38 -7.13
N LEU A 103 6.66 0.86 -5.90
CA LEU A 103 7.38 0.40 -4.70
C LEU A 103 6.53 -0.55 -3.85
N GLU A 104 5.36 -0.96 -4.37
CA GLU A 104 4.51 -1.91 -3.67
C GLU A 104 5.12 -3.31 -3.71
N HIS A 105 5.04 -4.01 -2.59
CA HIS A 105 5.33 -5.42 -2.55
C HIS A 105 4.15 -6.17 -3.14
N LYS A 106 4.41 -7.12 -4.05
CA LYS A 106 3.37 -8.01 -4.56
C LYS A 106 2.71 -8.74 -3.39
N LEU A 107 1.38 -8.74 -3.35
CA LEU A 107 0.64 -9.40 -2.27
C LEU A 107 1.01 -10.88 -2.19
N LEU A 108 1.58 -11.29 -1.06
CA LEU A 108 1.96 -12.67 -0.82
C LEU A 108 0.74 -13.45 -0.32
N THR A 109 0.33 -14.46 -1.08
CA THR A 109 -0.88 -15.26 -0.79
C THR A 109 -0.55 -16.63 -0.18
N GLU A 110 0.73 -16.99 -0.13
CA GLU A 110 1.21 -18.26 0.41
C GLU A 110 1.91 -18.04 1.74
N ALA A 111 1.72 -18.98 2.67
CA ALA A 111 2.40 -18.94 3.96
C ALA A 111 3.86 -19.37 3.79
N ALA A 112 4.76 -18.65 4.46
CA ALA A 112 6.19 -18.93 4.48
C ALA A 112 6.76 -18.56 5.86
N PRO A 113 7.99 -18.99 6.22
CA PRO A 113 8.59 -18.66 7.52
C PRO A 113 8.65 -17.15 7.83
N ASP A 114 8.81 -16.32 6.81
CA ASP A 114 8.83 -14.85 6.86
C ASP A 114 7.47 -14.20 6.55
N VAL A 115 6.45 -15.00 6.19
CA VAL A 115 5.09 -14.56 5.86
C VAL A 115 4.08 -15.36 6.69
N PRO A 116 3.97 -15.09 8.00
CA PRO A 116 3.12 -15.87 8.90
C PRO A 116 1.61 -15.67 8.63
N SER A 117 1.22 -14.51 8.08
CA SER A 117 -0.17 -14.17 7.78
C SER A 117 -0.29 -13.60 6.36
N PRO A 118 -0.40 -14.48 5.33
CA PRO A 118 -0.51 -14.05 3.95
C PRO A 118 -1.82 -13.29 3.67
N PHE A 119 -1.83 -12.53 2.59
CA PHE A 119 -3.05 -11.95 2.03
C PHE A 119 -4.01 -13.06 1.62
N GLN A 120 -5.27 -12.96 2.05
CA GLN A 120 -6.27 -13.97 1.72
C GLN A 120 -7.35 -13.39 0.82
N ARG A 121 -7.58 -14.07 -0.30
CA ARG A 121 -8.77 -13.90 -1.13
C ARG A 121 -9.64 -15.15 -0.99
N ARG A 122 -10.89 -14.96 -0.59
CA ARG A 122 -11.91 -16.01 -0.57
C ARG A 122 -12.98 -15.68 -1.60
N VAL A 123 -13.07 -16.50 -2.64
CA VAL A 123 -14.21 -16.45 -3.57
C VAL A 123 -15.44 -16.97 -2.84
N LEU A 124 -16.48 -16.13 -2.75
CA LEU A 124 -17.74 -16.47 -2.08
C LEU A 124 -18.74 -17.06 -3.06
N GLN A 125 -18.75 -16.56 -4.29
CA GLN A 125 -19.64 -17.03 -5.34
C GLN A 125 -18.95 -16.90 -6.70
N VAL A 126 -19.10 -17.93 -7.52
CA VAL A 126 -18.76 -17.93 -8.95
C VAL A 126 -19.89 -18.66 -9.68
N PRO A 127 -20.39 -18.16 -10.82
CA PRO A 127 -21.35 -18.90 -11.64
C PRO A 127 -20.74 -20.21 -12.14
N ASP A 128 -21.58 -21.24 -12.30
CA ASP A 128 -21.16 -22.48 -12.96
C ASP A 128 -20.76 -22.18 -14.41
N ALA A 129 -19.54 -22.56 -14.78
CA ALA A 129 -19.00 -22.32 -16.13
C ALA A 129 -19.75 -23.10 -17.22
N THR A 130 -20.55 -24.10 -16.85
CA THR A 130 -21.29 -24.97 -17.77
C THR A 130 -22.78 -24.66 -17.85
N ALA A 131 -23.28 -23.70 -17.06
CA ALA A 131 -24.70 -23.38 -16.99
C ALA A 131 -24.97 -21.87 -17.13
N GLU A 132 -25.90 -21.51 -18.01
CA GLU A 132 -26.34 -20.13 -18.17
C GLU A 132 -27.15 -19.66 -16.95
N PRO A 133 -26.76 -18.54 -16.31
CA PRO A 133 -27.52 -17.97 -15.21
C PRO A 133 -28.91 -17.51 -15.66
N ALA A 134 -29.94 -17.81 -14.87
CA ALA A 134 -31.33 -17.49 -15.23
C ALA A 134 -31.65 -16.00 -15.44
N PHE A 135 -30.83 -15.10 -14.88
CA PHE A 135 -30.99 -13.65 -15.06
C PHE A 135 -29.64 -12.94 -15.18
N ARG A 136 -28.72 -13.19 -14.25
CA ARG A 136 -27.36 -12.63 -14.26
C ARG A 136 -26.39 -13.53 -13.49
N GLY A 137 -25.19 -13.71 -14.03
CA GLY A 137 -24.04 -14.28 -13.30
C GLY A 137 -23.32 -13.21 -12.48
N GLY A 138 -22.98 -13.52 -11.24
CA GLY A 138 -22.24 -12.63 -10.35
C GLY A 138 -21.10 -13.37 -9.67
N VAL A 139 -19.95 -12.71 -9.57
CA VAL A 139 -18.81 -13.13 -8.76
C VAL A 139 -18.76 -12.24 -7.52
N SER A 140 -18.48 -12.83 -6.37
CA SER A 140 -18.24 -12.09 -5.13
C SER A 140 -17.05 -12.68 -4.39
N ASP A 141 -16.28 -11.80 -3.75
CA ASP A 141 -15.06 -12.14 -3.02
C ASP A 141 -15.07 -11.47 -1.65
N ASN A 142 -14.38 -12.10 -0.69
CA ASN A 142 -13.90 -11.48 0.53
C ASN A 142 -12.37 -11.42 0.49
N TYR A 143 -11.82 -10.29 0.94
CA TYR A 143 -10.40 -10.11 1.16
C TYR A 143 -10.11 -9.97 2.65
N ASN A 144 -9.04 -10.59 3.13
CA ASN A 144 -8.54 -10.43 4.49
C ASN A 144 -7.06 -10.06 4.45
N ILE A 145 -6.72 -9.01 5.20
CA ILE A 145 -5.39 -8.42 5.26
C ILE A 145 -4.99 -8.32 6.73
N SER A 146 -3.85 -8.91 7.09
CA SER A 146 -3.18 -8.68 8.37
C SER A 146 -2.01 -7.73 8.11
N TYR A 147 -2.14 -6.45 8.48
CA TYR A 147 -1.11 -5.44 8.15
C TYR A 147 0.27 -5.72 8.77
N HIS A 148 0.30 -6.46 9.88
CA HIS A 148 1.55 -6.95 10.50
C HIS A 148 1.83 -8.42 10.21
N GLY A 149 1.27 -8.93 9.10
CA GLY A 149 1.51 -10.26 8.55
C GLY A 149 2.69 -10.33 7.59
N TYR A 150 3.36 -9.19 7.33
CA TYR A 150 4.53 -9.02 6.47
C TYR A 150 4.32 -9.39 4.99
N SER A 151 3.08 -9.56 4.54
CA SER A 151 2.74 -10.01 3.18
C SER A 151 2.63 -8.89 2.15
N HIS A 152 2.83 -7.63 2.53
CA HIS A 152 2.57 -6.45 1.70
C HIS A 152 3.25 -5.18 2.25
N SER A 153 3.42 -4.19 1.37
CA SER A 153 3.84 -2.84 1.76
C SER A 153 2.73 -2.13 2.52
N HIS A 154 3.07 -1.48 3.64
CA HIS A 154 2.13 -0.69 4.44
C HIS A 154 2.87 0.47 5.14
N ILE A 155 2.08 1.38 5.71
CA ILE A 155 2.56 2.48 6.56
C ILE A 155 1.83 2.38 7.89
N ASP A 156 2.58 2.34 8.98
CA ASP A 156 2.03 2.37 10.33
C ASP A 156 1.67 3.78 10.76
N SER A 157 0.44 3.94 11.24
CA SER A 157 -0.01 5.20 11.82
C SER A 157 0.62 5.43 13.21
N LEU A 158 0.55 6.66 13.69
CA LEU A 158 1.10 7.03 15.01
C LEU A 158 0.37 6.35 16.19
N CYS A 159 -0.78 5.73 15.96
CA CYS A 159 -1.51 4.94 16.95
C CYS A 159 -1.15 3.45 16.94
N HIS A 160 -0.21 3.03 16.09
CA HIS A 160 0.17 1.62 15.98
C HIS A 160 0.95 1.11 17.21
N ILE A 161 1.80 1.95 17.82
CA ILE A 161 2.67 1.58 18.93
C ILE A 161 2.41 2.47 20.15
N PHE A 162 2.36 1.86 21.33
CA PHE A 162 2.16 2.53 22.61
C PHE A 162 3.41 2.43 23.49
N TYR A 163 3.66 3.47 24.27
CA TYR A 163 4.64 3.47 25.35
C TYR A 163 3.99 4.02 26.63
N LYS A 164 4.06 3.25 27.72
CA LYS A 164 3.40 3.58 29.01
C LYS A 164 1.91 3.95 28.85
N GLY A 165 1.21 3.24 27.95
CA GLY A 165 -0.21 3.45 27.66
C GLY A 165 -0.52 4.74 26.88
N LYS A 166 0.50 5.36 26.28
CA LYS A 166 0.37 6.58 25.49
C LYS A 166 0.86 6.36 24.06
N MET A 167 0.19 7.02 23.13
CA MET A 167 0.60 7.19 21.73
C MET A 167 1.22 8.58 21.55
N TYR A 168 1.58 8.89 20.31
CA TYR A 168 2.06 10.21 19.91
C TYR A 168 1.29 11.37 20.58
N ASN A 169 2.05 12.37 21.02
CA ASN A 169 1.56 13.58 21.67
C ASN A 169 0.73 13.34 22.95
N GLY A 170 0.99 12.23 23.65
CA GLY A 170 0.36 11.92 24.94
C GLY A 170 -1.08 11.44 24.82
N LYS A 171 -1.55 11.09 23.61
CA LYS A 171 -2.90 10.54 23.42
C LYS A 171 -3.00 9.19 24.13
N ASP A 172 -4.08 9.02 24.87
CA ASP A 172 -4.27 7.84 25.71
C ASP A 172 -4.63 6.61 24.87
N GLN A 173 -4.10 5.45 25.23
CA GLN A 173 -4.41 4.19 24.55
C GLN A 173 -5.91 3.89 24.49
N SER A 174 -6.71 4.39 25.44
CA SER A 174 -8.18 4.24 25.46
C SER A 174 -8.92 4.97 24.33
N THR A 175 -8.21 5.75 23.50
CA THR A 175 -8.81 6.48 22.37
C THR A 175 -8.75 5.72 21.05
N VAL A 176 -8.20 4.49 21.05
CA VAL A 176 -8.17 3.58 19.90
C VAL A 176 -9.28 2.54 20.02
#